data_AF-A0AAF0ZRS7-F1
#
_entry.id   AF-A0AAF0ZRS7-F1
#
_cell.length_a   1.000
_cell.length_b   1.000
_cell.length_c   1.000
_cell.angle_alpha   90.00
_cell.angle_beta   90.00
_cell.angle_gamma   90.00
#
_symmetry.space_group_name_H-M   'P 1'
#
loop_
_entity.id
_entity.type
_entity.pdbx_description
1 polymer ?
#
loop_
_entity_poly.entity_id
_entity_poly.type
_entity_poly.pdbx_seq_one_letter_code
_entity_poly.pdbx_strand_id
1 'polypeptide(L)'
;MARDSLKGGSLHTEGAKTVGTIAREMEKELGRTPIEPEVFKKTHVRKKEDESNPDVWVEERVERTFNDFHKYVAENLDSSVQLTPELSTQIWKEKVSGLEGIGSSHQAEALDGVQIAAMSDQIAKLTTTLAESERKIVAEQESMSETVQQIKEQVINLARRPTTSAPDNTDDESDEDDYVDLTP
;
A
#
# COMPACT_ATOMS: atom_id res chain seq x y z
N MET A 1 -75.79 32.87 -1.41
CA MET A 1 -74.89 31.96 -2.14
C MET A 1 -73.46 32.35 -1.81
N ALA A 2 -72.83 31.62 -0.88
CA ALA A 2 -71.41 31.78 -0.54
C ALA A 2 -70.58 31.02 -1.57
N ARG A 3 -69.55 31.66 -2.14
CA ARG A 3 -68.61 31.04 -3.07
C ARG A 3 -67.38 30.65 -2.25
N ASP A 4 -67.31 29.40 -1.84
CA ASP A 4 -66.11 28.83 -1.23
C ASP A 4 -65.02 28.72 -2.31
N SER A 5 -63.99 29.55 -2.21
CA SER A 5 -62.81 29.48 -3.06
C SER A 5 -61.69 28.79 -2.30
N LEU A 6 -61.54 27.47 -2.51
CA LEU A 6 -60.35 26.71 -2.12
C LEU A 6 -59.16 27.13 -3.00
N LYS A 7 -58.57 28.29 -2.70
CA LYS A 7 -57.22 28.60 -3.17
C LYS A 7 -56.23 27.94 -2.21
N GLY A 8 -56.05 26.63 -2.40
CA GLY A 8 -54.86 25.94 -1.94
C GLY A 8 -53.67 26.51 -2.70
N GLY A 9 -52.87 27.32 -2.01
CA GLY A 9 -51.61 27.82 -2.57
C GLY A 9 -50.69 26.64 -2.88
N SER A 10 -50.41 26.42 -4.16
CA SER A 10 -49.36 25.53 -4.60
C SER A 10 -48.02 26.14 -4.19
N LEU A 11 -47.33 25.50 -3.26
CA LEU A 11 -45.94 25.83 -2.94
C LEU A 11 -45.08 25.49 -4.18
N HIS A 12 -44.74 26.50 -4.96
CA HIS A 12 -43.74 26.36 -6.02
C HIS A 12 -42.38 26.11 -5.35
N THR A 13 -41.79 24.92 -5.54
CA THR A 13 -40.35 24.72 -5.35
C THR A 13 -39.63 25.40 -6.51
N GLU A 14 -39.65 26.73 -6.51
CA GLU A 14 -39.18 27.59 -7.58
C GLU A 14 -37.64 27.60 -7.58
N GLY A 15 -37.01 26.67 -8.29
CA GLY A 15 -35.60 26.81 -8.71
C GLY A 15 -34.63 25.67 -8.39
N ALA A 16 -34.98 24.74 -7.49
CA ALA A 16 -34.10 23.60 -7.20
C ALA A 16 -34.21 22.53 -8.30
N LYS A 17 -33.18 22.42 -9.16
CA LYS A 17 -33.07 21.32 -10.12
C LYS A 17 -32.57 20.06 -9.43
N THR A 18 -33.25 18.94 -9.64
CA THR A 18 -32.75 17.64 -9.18
C THR A 18 -31.55 17.19 -10.00
N VAL A 19 -30.68 16.35 -9.42
CA VAL A 19 -29.56 15.72 -10.14
C VAL A 19 -30.05 14.98 -11.39
N GLY A 20 -31.19 14.29 -11.32
CA GLY A 20 -31.76 13.59 -12.48
C GLY A 20 -32.21 14.53 -13.60
N THR A 21 -32.70 15.73 -13.27
CA THR A 21 -32.99 16.77 -14.26
C THR A 21 -31.71 17.25 -14.93
N ILE A 22 -30.65 17.49 -14.15
CA ILE A 22 -29.35 17.95 -14.66
C ILE A 22 -28.71 16.88 -15.54
N ALA A 23 -28.76 15.60 -15.15
CA ALA A 23 -28.25 14.50 -15.97
C ALA A 23 -28.95 14.44 -17.34
N ARG A 24 -30.29 14.59 -17.39
CA ARG A 24 -31.04 14.64 -18.66
C ARG A 24 -30.71 15.87 -19.52
N GLU A 25 -30.39 17.00 -18.90
CA GLU A 25 -29.89 18.17 -19.63
C GLU A 25 -28.51 17.88 -20.22
N MET A 26 -27.60 17.28 -19.44
CA MET A 26 -26.27 16.86 -19.90
C MET A 26 -26.33 15.80 -21.00
N GLU A 27 -27.28 14.86 -20.96
CA GLU A 27 -27.50 13.89 -22.05
C GLU A 27 -27.77 14.58 -23.39
N LYS A 28 -28.55 15.65 -23.37
CA LYS A 28 -28.87 16.46 -24.56
C LYS A 28 -27.67 17.31 -25.00
N GLU A 29 -26.92 17.87 -24.05
CA GLU A 29 -25.72 18.68 -24.32
C GLU A 29 -24.58 17.84 -24.91
N LEU A 30 -24.35 16.64 -24.38
CA LEU A 30 -23.24 15.76 -24.73
C LEU A 30 -23.57 14.77 -25.84
N GLY A 31 -24.86 14.53 -26.13
CA GLY A 31 -25.30 13.51 -27.07
C GLY A 31 -25.00 12.06 -26.61
N ARG A 32 -24.63 11.87 -25.34
CA ARG A 32 -24.36 10.57 -24.70
C ARG A 32 -24.80 10.60 -23.24
N THR A 33 -24.94 9.43 -22.64
CA THR A 33 -25.15 9.34 -21.19
C THR A 33 -23.94 9.94 -20.45
N PRO A 34 -24.16 10.94 -19.56
CA PRO A 34 -23.09 11.51 -18.74
C PRO A 34 -22.67 10.48 -17.68
N ILE A 35 -21.37 10.47 -17.36
CA ILE A 35 -20.85 9.62 -16.29
C ILE A 35 -20.99 10.31 -14.93
N GLU A 36 -21.01 9.54 -13.85
CA GLU A 36 -21.20 10.07 -12.49
C GLU A 36 -20.24 11.21 -12.09
N PRO A 37 -18.91 11.13 -12.35
CA PRO A 37 -18.01 12.25 -12.05
C PRO A 37 -18.34 13.53 -12.84
N GLU A 38 -18.87 13.42 -14.06
CA GLU A 38 -19.29 14.58 -14.87
C GLU A 38 -20.53 15.26 -14.28
N VAL A 39 -21.52 14.45 -13.89
CA VAL A 39 -22.73 14.95 -13.21
C VAL A 39 -22.36 15.57 -11.86
N PHE A 40 -21.43 14.95 -11.13
CA PHE A 40 -20.93 15.47 -9.87
C PHE A 40 -20.27 16.84 -10.05
N LYS A 41 -19.35 16.97 -11.02
CA LYS A 41 -18.69 18.25 -11.32
C LYS A 41 -19.71 19.32 -11.71
N LYS A 42 -20.66 19.02 -12.61
CA LYS A 42 -21.70 19.97 -13.05
C LYS A 42 -22.59 20.46 -11.89
N THR A 43 -22.86 19.61 -10.91
CA THR A 43 -23.74 19.93 -9.77
C THR A 43 -23.03 20.62 -8.62
N HIS A 44 -21.71 20.45 -8.48
CA HIS A 44 -20.92 20.96 -7.36
C HIS A 44 -19.94 22.07 -7.72
N VAL A 45 -19.90 22.47 -8.99
CA VAL A 45 -19.22 23.68 -9.47
C VAL A 45 -20.26 24.79 -9.65
N ARG A 46 -19.92 26.00 -9.18
CA ARG A 46 -20.75 27.19 -9.38
C ARG A 46 -20.91 27.46 -10.85
N LYS A 47 -22.14 27.79 -11.27
CA LYS A 47 -22.42 28.18 -12.65
C LYS A 47 -21.53 29.38 -13.00
N LYS A 48 -20.77 29.23 -14.09
CA LYS A 48 -20.00 30.34 -14.64
C LYS A 48 -20.92 31.34 -15.31
N GLU A 49 -20.64 32.62 -15.09
CA GLU A 49 -21.23 33.71 -15.88
C GLU A 49 -20.63 33.72 -17.29
N ASP A 50 -19.31 33.49 -17.41
CA ASP A 50 -18.57 33.44 -18.67
C ASP A 50 -17.73 32.16 -18.80
N GLU A 51 -17.58 31.66 -20.02
CA GLU A 51 -16.77 30.46 -20.33
C GLU A 51 -15.31 30.61 -19.86
N SER A 52 -14.79 31.84 -19.82
CA SER A 52 -13.42 32.18 -19.41
C SER A 52 -13.18 32.13 -17.91
N ASN A 53 -14.23 32.07 -17.08
CA ASN A 53 -14.07 32.03 -15.63
C ASN A 53 -13.59 30.64 -15.17
N PRO A 54 -12.71 30.55 -14.16
CA PRO A 54 -12.31 29.26 -13.62
C PRO A 54 -13.50 28.54 -12.97
N ASP A 55 -13.45 27.21 -12.94
CA ASP A 55 -14.41 26.41 -12.18
C ASP A 55 -14.23 26.76 -10.69
N VAL A 56 -15.29 27.26 -10.03
CA VAL A 56 -15.29 27.52 -8.59
C VAL A 56 -16.18 26.50 -7.91
N TRP A 57 -15.62 25.65 -7.06
CA TRP A 57 -16.39 24.66 -6.31
C TRP A 57 -17.32 25.32 -5.29
N VAL A 58 -18.49 24.72 -5.08
CA VAL A 58 -19.47 25.22 -4.11
C VAL A 58 -18.91 25.10 -2.69
N GLU A 59 -18.16 24.03 -2.39
CA GLU A 59 -17.49 23.79 -1.11
C GLU A 59 -16.09 23.18 -1.29
N GLU A 60 -15.19 23.39 -0.34
CA GLU A 60 -13.84 22.78 -0.38
C GLU A 60 -13.89 21.25 -0.28
N ARG A 61 -14.87 20.69 0.45
CA ARG A 61 -15.01 19.24 0.62
C ARG A 61 -15.32 18.54 -0.71
N VAL A 62 -16.14 19.14 -1.56
CA VAL A 62 -16.52 18.56 -2.85
C VAL A 62 -15.37 18.64 -3.85
N GLU A 63 -14.60 19.73 -3.81
CA GLU A 63 -13.34 19.85 -4.55
C GLU A 63 -12.35 18.75 -4.16
N ARG A 64 -12.12 18.58 -2.84
CA ARG A 64 -11.22 17.55 -2.33
C ARG A 64 -11.63 16.16 -2.79
N THR A 65 -12.93 15.85 -2.70
CA THR A 65 -13.48 14.56 -3.12
C THR A 65 -13.23 14.29 -4.61
N PHE A 66 -13.46 15.29 -5.46
CA PHE A 66 -13.22 15.18 -6.89
C PHE A 66 -11.72 15.04 -7.23
N ASN A 67 -10.86 15.78 -6.52
CA ASN A 67 -9.42 15.71 -6.70
C ASN A 67 -8.84 14.37 -6.22
N ASP A 68 -9.36 13.81 -5.13
CA ASP A 68 -8.96 12.49 -4.62
C ASP A 68 -9.28 11.38 -5.62
N PHE A 69 -10.42 11.45 -6.30
CA PHE A 69 -10.75 10.56 -7.41
C PHE A 69 -9.71 10.65 -8.55
N HIS A 70 -9.37 11.86 -8.99
CA HIS A 70 -8.38 12.04 -10.06
C HIS A 70 -6.98 11.58 -9.67
N LYS A 71 -6.57 11.84 -8.42
CA LYS A 71 -5.31 11.36 -7.86
C LYS A 71 -5.27 9.83 -7.85
N TYR A 72 -6.34 9.18 -7.40
CA TYR A 72 -6.43 7.72 -7.42
C TYR A 72 -6.28 7.17 -8.84
N VAL A 73 -6.96 7.76 -9.82
CA VAL A 73 -6.83 7.35 -11.22
C VAL A 73 -5.39 7.50 -11.71
N ALA A 74 -4.72 8.61 -11.40
CA ALA A 74 -3.34 8.86 -11.83
C ALA A 74 -2.31 7.93 -11.16
N GLU A 75 -2.54 7.53 -9.91
CA GLU A 75 -1.62 6.66 -9.15
C GLU A 75 -1.84 5.16 -9.43
N ASN A 76 -3.07 4.75 -9.74
CA ASN A 76 -3.46 3.33 -9.79
C ASN A 76 -3.72 2.82 -11.21
N LEU A 77 -4.01 3.69 -12.18
CA LEU A 77 -4.08 3.28 -13.57
C LEU A 77 -2.73 3.54 -14.23
N ASP A 78 -2.19 2.50 -14.87
CA ASP A 78 -1.07 2.65 -15.77
C ASP A 78 -1.45 3.67 -16.86
N SER A 79 -0.50 4.54 -17.23
CA SER A 79 -0.69 5.54 -18.29
C SER A 79 -1.11 4.91 -19.62
N SER A 80 -0.82 3.62 -19.81
CA SER A 80 -1.23 2.81 -20.96
C SER A 80 -2.71 2.42 -20.96
N VAL A 81 -3.37 2.37 -19.80
CA VAL A 81 -4.79 2.00 -19.67
C VAL A 81 -5.65 3.24 -19.93
N GLN A 82 -6.44 3.20 -21.00
CA GLN A 82 -7.43 4.25 -21.26
C GLN A 82 -8.55 4.18 -20.21
N LEU A 83 -8.78 5.28 -19.50
CA LEU A 83 -9.89 5.41 -18.58
C LEU A 83 -11.21 5.42 -19.37
N THR A 84 -11.86 4.26 -19.46
CA THR A 84 -13.17 4.15 -20.11
C THR A 84 -14.27 4.78 -19.25
N PRO A 85 -15.40 5.22 -19.84
CA PRO A 85 -16.54 5.74 -19.08
C PRO A 85 -17.06 4.78 -18.01
N GLU A 86 -17.03 3.47 -18.30
CA GLU A 86 -17.45 2.41 -17.38
C GLU A 86 -16.51 2.29 -16.19
N LEU A 87 -15.19 2.23 -16.45
CA LEU A 87 -14.16 2.15 -15.42
C LEU A 87 -14.15 3.40 -14.54
N SER A 88 -14.31 4.58 -15.14
CA SER A 88 -14.44 5.86 -14.43
C SER A 88 -15.62 5.86 -13.46
N THR A 89 -16.79 5.40 -13.92
CA THR A 89 -17.99 5.30 -13.08
C THR A 89 -17.81 4.27 -11.96
N GLN A 90 -17.17 3.14 -12.24
CA GLN A 90 -16.88 2.11 -11.24
C GLN A 90 -15.96 2.64 -10.13
N ILE A 91 -14.84 3.26 -10.49
CA ILE A 91 -13.88 3.84 -9.55
C ILE A 91 -14.55 4.94 -8.71
N TRP A 92 -15.39 5.77 -9.35
CA TRP A 92 -16.15 6.80 -8.67
C TRP A 92 -17.10 6.23 -7.60
N LYS A 93 -17.84 5.16 -7.92
CA LYS A 93 -18.76 4.50 -6.96
C LYS A 93 -18.02 3.92 -5.76
N GLU A 94 -16.89 3.27 -6.02
CA GLU A 94 -16.05 2.65 -4.99
C GLU A 94 -15.48 3.71 -4.04
N LYS A 95 -14.84 4.75 -4.57
CA LYS A 95 -14.06 5.70 -3.75
C LYS A 95 -14.84 6.91 -3.26
N VAL A 96 -15.83 7.39 -4.00
CA VAL A 96 -16.58 8.61 -3.65
C VAL A 96 -17.94 8.29 -3.04
N SER A 97 -18.68 7.35 -3.63
CA SER A 97 -20.05 7.04 -3.17
C SER A 97 -20.10 6.12 -1.94
N GLY A 98 -18.95 5.62 -1.47
CA GLY A 98 -18.91 4.77 -0.28
C GLY A 98 -19.69 3.45 -0.42
N LEU A 99 -19.87 2.96 -1.65
CA LEU A 99 -20.49 1.64 -1.92
C LEU A 99 -19.56 0.46 -1.57
N GLU A 100 -18.48 0.75 -0.84
CA GLU A 100 -17.63 -0.21 -0.14
C GLU A 100 -17.75 -0.05 1.40
N GLY A 101 -18.93 0.37 1.88
CA GLY A 101 -19.22 0.52 3.31
C GLY A 101 -20.63 0.08 3.75
N ILE A 102 -21.48 -0.33 2.82
CA ILE A 102 -22.71 -1.09 3.09
C ILE A 102 -22.71 -2.22 2.08
N GLY A 103 -22.35 -3.42 2.55
CA GLY A 103 -21.99 -4.55 1.72
C GLY A 103 -22.89 -4.77 0.51
N SER A 104 -22.27 -4.92 -0.67
CA SER A 104 -22.85 -5.75 -1.71
C SER A 104 -23.16 -7.11 -1.08
N SER A 105 -24.46 -7.39 -0.94
CA SER A 105 -25.07 -8.57 -0.31
C SER A 105 -24.68 -9.92 -0.95
N HIS A 106 -23.64 -9.98 -1.78
CA HIS A 106 -23.17 -11.20 -2.45
C HIS A 106 -21.76 -11.63 -2.02
N GLN A 107 -21.14 -10.96 -1.04
CA GLN A 107 -19.88 -11.41 -0.42
C GLN A 107 -19.96 -11.63 1.09
N ALA A 108 -21.17 -11.57 1.68
CA ALA A 108 -21.42 -12.21 2.96
C ALA A 108 -21.76 -13.69 2.72
N GLU A 109 -20.87 -14.44 2.05
CA GLU A 109 -20.87 -15.88 2.28
C GLU A 109 -20.54 -16.04 3.75
N ALA A 110 -21.48 -16.58 4.51
CA ALA A 110 -21.33 -16.78 5.94
C ALA A 110 -20.02 -17.53 6.20
N LEU A 111 -18.97 -16.82 6.64
CA LEU A 111 -17.77 -17.43 7.18
C LEU A 111 -18.24 -18.22 8.40
N ASP A 112 -18.40 -19.52 8.20
CA ASP A 112 -18.89 -20.42 9.24
C ASP A 112 -17.97 -20.30 10.47
N GLY A 113 -18.54 -20.34 11.67
CA GLY A 113 -17.78 -20.20 12.92
C GLY A 113 -16.64 -21.23 13.00
N VAL A 114 -16.80 -22.37 12.33
CA VAL A 114 -15.77 -23.41 12.16
C VAL A 114 -14.58 -22.91 11.36
N GLN A 115 -14.77 -22.15 10.28
CA GLN A 115 -13.67 -21.59 9.49
C GLN A 115 -12.89 -20.53 10.29
N ILE A 116 -13.60 -19.70 11.06
CA ILE A 116 -12.96 -18.71 11.95
C ILE A 116 -12.13 -19.40 13.05
N ALA A 117 -12.67 -20.46 13.65
CA ALA A 117 -11.95 -21.26 14.64
C ALA A 117 -10.69 -21.92 14.02
N ALA A 118 -10.84 -22.53 12.84
CA ALA A 118 -9.72 -23.16 12.14
C ALA A 118 -8.62 -22.16 11.74
N MET A 119 -8.99 -20.95 11.30
CA MET A 119 -8.02 -19.89 11.03
C MET A 119 -7.32 -19.43 12.31
N SER A 120 -8.08 -19.31 13.40
CA SER A 120 -7.53 -18.93 14.72
C SER A 120 -6.52 -19.96 15.23
N ASP A 121 -6.81 -21.26 15.05
CA ASP A 121 -5.89 -22.35 15.40
C ASP A 121 -4.61 -22.32 14.54
N GLN A 122 -4.72 -21.99 13.25
CA GLN A 122 -3.56 -21.82 12.37
C GLN A 122 -2.68 -20.65 12.80
N ILE A 123 -3.30 -19.51 13.15
CA ILE A 123 -2.57 -18.35 13.69
C ILE A 123 -1.83 -18.75 14.97
N ALA A 124 -2.52 -19.39 15.91
CA ALA A 124 -1.91 -19.84 17.16
C ALA A 124 -0.72 -20.77 16.91
N LYS A 125 -0.87 -21.74 15.99
CA LYS A 125 0.20 -22.67 15.62
C LYS A 125 1.40 -21.95 15.01
N LEU A 126 1.18 -21.02 14.09
CA LEU A 126 2.25 -20.22 13.49
C LEU A 126 2.97 -19.37 14.54
N THR A 127 2.23 -18.74 15.45
CA THR A 127 2.80 -17.97 16.56
C THR A 127 3.68 -18.84 17.46
N THR A 128 3.25 -20.06 17.79
CA THR A 128 4.08 -20.97 18.60
C THR A 128 5.34 -21.42 17.87
N THR A 129 5.23 -21.77 16.58
CA THR A 129 6.41 -22.20 15.80
C THR A 129 7.41 -21.08 15.58
N LEU A 130 6.93 -19.85 15.45
CA LEU A 130 7.77 -18.66 15.32
C LEU A 130 8.57 -18.44 16.61
N ALA A 131 7.90 -18.47 17.77
CA ALA A 131 8.55 -18.32 19.07
C ALA A 131 9.59 -19.42 19.37
N GLU A 132 9.33 -20.65 18.94
CA GLU A 132 10.29 -21.76 19.05
C GLU A 132 11.52 -21.53 18.16
N SER A 133 11.32 -21.07 16.92
CA SER A 133 12.42 -20.74 16.00
C SER A 133 13.28 -19.59 16.52
N GLU A 134 12.67 -18.55 17.08
CA GLU A 134 13.39 -17.42 17.69
C GLU A 134 14.27 -17.89 18.84
N ARG A 135 13.73 -18.72 19.75
CA ARG A 135 14.51 -19.30 20.86
C ARG A 135 15.67 -20.15 20.37
N LYS A 136 15.48 -20.93 19.31
CA LYS A 136 16.54 -21.76 18.74
C LYS A 136 17.69 -20.92 18.19
N ILE A 137 17.37 -19.86 17.43
CA ILE A 137 18.39 -18.96 16.87
C ILE A 137 19.17 -18.27 17.99
N VAL A 138 18.50 -17.82 19.06
CA VAL A 138 19.16 -17.22 20.22
C VAL A 138 20.10 -18.21 20.92
N ALA A 139 19.65 -19.44 21.17
CA ALA A 139 20.47 -20.47 21.80
C ALA A 139 21.71 -20.85 20.95
N GLU A 140 21.54 -20.95 19.62
CA GLU A 140 22.66 -21.18 18.69
C GLU A 140 23.65 -20.00 18.70
N GLN A 141 23.15 -18.77 18.77
CA GLN A 141 23.97 -17.56 18.83
C GLN A 141 24.74 -17.46 20.15
N GLU A 142 24.14 -17.85 21.28
CA GLU A 142 24.82 -17.95 22.58
C GLU A 142 25.91 -19.02 22.56
N SER A 143 25.59 -20.22 22.06
CA SER A 143 26.56 -21.32 21.95
C SER A 143 27.76 -20.95 21.07
N MET A 144 27.52 -20.32 19.92
CA MET A 144 28.61 -19.85 19.06
C MET A 144 29.45 -18.78 19.75
N SER A 145 28.83 -17.87 20.51
CA SER A 145 29.55 -16.84 21.28
C SER A 145 30.51 -17.46 22.30
N GLU A 146 30.08 -18.49 23.03
CA GLU A 146 30.94 -19.21 24.00
C GLU A 146 32.15 -19.84 23.32
N THR A 147 31.96 -20.49 22.17
CA THR A 147 33.09 -21.10 21.43
C THR A 147 34.10 -20.06 20.94
N VAL A 148 33.62 -18.91 20.45
CA VAL A 148 34.49 -17.81 20.01
C VAL A 148 35.29 -17.25 21.20
N GLN A 149 34.64 -17.09 22.35
CA GLN A 149 35.33 -16.65 23.58
C GLN A 149 36.38 -17.66 24.04
N GLN A 150 36.05 -18.96 24.00
CA GLN A 150 36.99 -20.02 24.37
C GLN A 150 38.20 -20.07 23.42
N ILE A 151 37.99 -19.94 22.11
CA ILE A 151 39.07 -19.87 21.12
C ILE A 151 39.95 -18.65 21.38
N LYS A 152 39.34 -17.49 21.65
CA LYS A 152 40.08 -16.26 21.97
C LYS A 152 40.98 -16.45 23.19
N GLU A 153 40.48 -17.10 24.24
CA GLU A 153 41.26 -17.41 25.43
C GLU A 153 42.44 -18.37 25.11
N GLN A 154 42.21 -19.41 24.30
CA GLN A 154 43.28 -20.30 23.86
C GLN A 154 44.37 -19.58 23.05
N VAL A 155 43.98 -18.67 22.15
CA VAL A 155 44.93 -17.87 21.35
C VAL A 155 45.78 -16.96 22.24
N ILE A 156 45.17 -16.29 23.22
CA ILE A 156 45.88 -15.43 24.19
C ILE A 156 46.89 -16.24 25.00
N ASN A 157 46.50 -17.42 25.46
CA ASN A 157 47.39 -18.30 26.23
C ASN A 157 48.53 -18.87 25.38
N LEU A 158 48.29 -19.15 24.09
CA LEU A 158 49.34 -19.59 23.16
C LEU A 158 50.36 -18.47 22.88
N ALA A 159 49.91 -17.23 22.73
CA ALA A 159 50.79 -16.06 22.49
C ALA A 159 51.65 -15.68 23.70
N ARG A 160 51.26 -16.08 24.91
CA ARG A 160 52.02 -15.84 26.15
C ARG A 160 53.01 -16.95 26.49
N ARG A 161 53.11 -18.01 25.69
CA ARG A 161 54.05 -19.11 25.92
C ARG A 161 55.48 -18.55 25.81
N PRO A 162 56.34 -18.69 26.83
CA PRO A 162 57.72 -18.23 26.73
C PRO A 162 58.40 -19.01 25.61
N THR A 163 58.81 -18.34 24.53
CA THR A 163 59.84 -18.86 23.63
C THR A 163 61.11 -18.96 24.45
N THR A 164 61.31 -20.13 25.06
CA THR A 164 62.57 -20.50 25.70
C THR A 164 63.60 -20.63 24.59
N SER A 165 64.37 -19.56 24.40
CA SER A 165 65.51 -19.56 23.49
C SER A 165 66.55 -20.56 23.99
N ALA A 166 66.62 -21.72 23.31
CA ALA A 166 67.74 -22.65 23.23
C ALA A 166 68.92 -22.00 22.45
N PRO A 167 70.22 -22.24 22.72
CA PRO A 167 71.27 -21.24 22.49
C PRO A 167 71.81 -21.15 21.06
N ASP A 168 72.26 -19.94 20.77
CA ASP A 168 73.25 -19.57 19.76
C ASP A 168 74.43 -20.55 19.74
N ASN A 169 74.64 -21.21 18.61
CA ASN A 169 75.89 -21.88 18.26
C ASN A 169 76.23 -21.49 16.82
N THR A 170 77.02 -20.42 16.74
CA THR A 170 78.28 -20.35 15.98
C THR A 170 78.32 -21.02 14.62
N ASP A 171 78.39 -20.17 13.60
CA ASP A 171 79.55 -20.04 12.70
C ASP A 171 80.05 -21.33 12.05
N ASP A 172 79.66 -21.53 10.79
CA ASP A 172 80.47 -22.27 9.83
C ASP A 172 80.17 -21.75 8.41
N GLU A 173 80.94 -20.74 8.03
CA GLU A 173 81.19 -20.35 6.64
C GLU A 173 81.72 -21.58 5.88
N SER A 174 81.03 -22.02 4.83
CA SER A 174 81.62 -22.91 3.83
C SER A 174 80.98 -22.66 2.47
N ASP A 175 81.68 -21.77 1.77
CA ASP A 175 81.95 -21.70 0.34
C ASP A 175 81.24 -22.70 -0.59
N GLU A 176 80.60 -22.13 -1.61
CA GLU A 176 80.82 -22.43 -3.04
C GLU A 176 81.12 -23.90 -3.39
N ASP A 177 80.11 -24.66 -3.83
CA ASP A 177 80.34 -25.80 -4.74
C ASP A 177 79.16 -26.02 -5.69
N ASP A 178 79.40 -25.52 -6.89
CA ASP A 178 79.15 -26.07 -8.22
C ASP A 178 77.75 -26.48 -8.69
N TYR A 179 77.35 -25.75 -9.73
CA TYR A 179 76.24 -25.97 -10.63
C TYR A 179 76.45 -27.27 -11.43
N VAL A 180 75.56 -28.25 -11.28
CA VAL A 180 75.23 -29.14 -12.40
C VAL A 180 73.73 -29.45 -12.46
N ASP A 181 73.15 -28.91 -13.53
CA ASP A 181 71.86 -29.23 -14.13
C ASP A 181 71.72 -30.74 -14.38
N LEU A 182 70.67 -31.34 -13.83
CA LEU A 182 70.12 -32.60 -14.31
C LEU A 182 68.60 -32.47 -14.36
N THR A 183 68.12 -31.96 -15.49
CA THR A 183 66.78 -32.24 -16.02
C THR A 183 66.85 -33.42 -17.00
N PRO A 184 65.73 -34.10 -17.32
CA PRO A 184 64.45 -34.27 -16.61
C PRO A 184 64.21 -35.70 -16.08
#